data_AF-L0L6D8-F1
#
_entry.id   AF-L0L6D8-F1
#
_cell.length_a   1.000
_cell.length_b   1.000
_cell.length_c   1.000
_cell.angle_alpha   90.00
_cell.angle_beta   90.00
_cell.angle_gamma   90.00
#
_symmetry.space_group_name_H-M   'P 1'
#
loop_
_entity.id
_entity.type
_entity.pdbx_description
1 polymer ?
#
loop_
_entity_poly.entity_id
_entity_poly.type
_entity_poly.pdbx_seq_one_letter_code
_entity_poly.pdbx_strand_id
1 'polypeptide(L)'
;MATSNLLKNKGSLQFEDKWDFMRPIVLKLLRQESVTKQQWFDLFSDVHAVCLWDDKGPAKIHQALKEDILEFIKQAQARVLSHQDDTALLKAYIVEWRKFFTQCDILPKPFCQLEITLMGKQGSNKKSNVEDSIVRKLMLDTWNESIFSNIKNRLQDSAMKLVHAERLGEAFDSQLVIGVRESY
;
A
#
# COMPACT_ATOMS: atom_id res chain seq x y z
N MET A 1 -35.17 -28.96 -21.73
CA MET A 1 -33.73 -28.84 -21.39
C MET A 1 -33.36 -27.37 -21.50
N ALA A 2 -33.34 -26.67 -20.37
CA ALA A 2 -33.04 -25.23 -20.30
C ALA A 2 -31.78 -25.03 -19.46
N THR A 3 -30.64 -25.32 -20.06
CA THR A 3 -29.32 -24.91 -19.56
C THR A 3 -28.71 -24.03 -20.63
N SER A 4 -28.08 -22.91 -20.22
CA SER A 4 -27.28 -21.96 -21.03
C SER A 4 -27.82 -20.54 -21.24
N ASN A 5 -28.46 -19.91 -20.23
CA ASN A 5 -28.65 -18.45 -20.22
C ASN A 5 -28.04 -17.72 -19.00
N LEU A 6 -27.60 -18.43 -17.95
CA LEU A 6 -26.93 -17.81 -16.79
C LEU A 6 -25.46 -17.42 -17.05
N LEU A 7 -24.86 -17.87 -18.16
CA LEU A 7 -23.47 -17.55 -18.53
C LEU A 7 -23.36 -16.38 -19.52
N LYS A 8 -24.48 -15.84 -20.03
CA LYS A 8 -24.49 -14.79 -21.08
C LYS A 8 -24.36 -13.36 -20.56
N ASN A 9 -24.30 -13.12 -19.26
CA ASN A 9 -24.03 -11.80 -18.68
C ASN A 9 -22.55 -11.58 -18.29
N LYS A 10 -21.62 -12.41 -18.79
CA LYS A 10 -20.17 -12.19 -18.68
C LYS A 10 -19.66 -11.07 -19.61
N GLY A 11 -20.25 -9.87 -19.56
CA GLY A 11 -19.86 -8.83 -20.53
C GLY A 11 -20.34 -7.40 -20.30
N SER A 12 -20.93 -7.05 -19.16
CA SER A 12 -21.41 -5.67 -18.95
C SER A 12 -20.64 -4.86 -17.91
N LEU A 13 -19.84 -5.48 -17.04
CA LEU A 13 -19.10 -4.76 -16.01
C LEU A 13 -17.61 -4.88 -16.33
N GLN A 14 -17.02 -3.78 -16.80
CA GLN A 14 -15.59 -3.70 -17.09
C GLN A 14 -14.84 -2.97 -15.98
N PHE A 15 -13.53 -3.17 -15.93
CA PHE A 15 -12.64 -2.40 -15.06
C PHE A 15 -12.85 -0.90 -15.21
N GLU A 16 -12.95 -0.41 -16.45
CA GLU A 16 -13.09 1.01 -16.79
C GLU A 16 -14.33 1.64 -16.15
N ASP A 17 -15.44 0.90 -16.07
CA ASP A 17 -16.70 1.39 -15.50
C ASP A 17 -16.64 1.56 -13.97
N LYS A 18 -15.72 0.85 -13.31
CA LYS A 18 -15.63 0.79 -11.84
C LYS A 18 -14.42 1.50 -11.28
N TRP A 19 -13.32 1.55 -12.01
CA TRP A 19 -12.07 2.12 -11.52
C TRP A 19 -12.18 3.59 -11.17
N ASP A 20 -12.92 4.39 -11.95
CA ASP A 20 -13.14 5.80 -11.67
C ASP A 20 -13.83 6.05 -10.31
N PHE A 21 -14.62 5.08 -9.83
CA PHE A 21 -15.26 5.13 -8.51
C PHE A 21 -14.40 4.53 -7.39
N MET A 22 -13.64 3.48 -7.70
CA MET A 22 -12.74 2.84 -6.73
C MET A 22 -11.50 3.69 -6.43
N ARG A 23 -10.88 4.28 -7.46
CA ARG A 23 -9.60 5.01 -7.38
C ARG A 23 -9.62 6.13 -6.33
N PRO A 24 -10.64 7.00 -6.22
CA PRO A 24 -10.68 8.00 -5.15
C PRO A 24 -10.63 7.41 -3.74
N ILE A 25 -11.24 6.24 -3.52
CA ILE A 25 -11.22 5.54 -2.22
C ILE A 25 -9.80 5.00 -1.95
N VAL A 26 -9.14 4.42 -2.96
CA VAL A 26 -7.75 3.96 -2.87
C VAL A 26 -6.80 5.12 -2.50
N LEU A 27 -6.94 6.27 -3.16
CA LEU A 27 -6.13 7.46 -2.87
C LEU A 27 -6.38 7.99 -1.45
N LYS A 28 -7.62 7.98 -0.98
CA LYS A 28 -7.96 8.31 0.42
C LYS A 28 -7.27 7.39 1.40
N LEU A 29 -7.31 6.08 1.14
CA LEU A 29 -6.62 5.10 1.96
C LEU A 29 -5.12 5.37 1.98
N LEU A 30 -4.45 5.57 0.83
CA LEU A 30 -3.01 5.87 0.80
C LEU A 30 -2.64 7.12 1.61
N ARG A 31 -3.50 8.15 1.57
CA ARG A 31 -3.30 9.43 2.27
C ARG A 31 -3.75 9.41 3.73
N GLN A 32 -4.25 8.28 4.23
CA GLN A 32 -4.84 8.16 5.57
C GLN A 32 -6.02 9.13 5.79
N GLU A 33 -6.77 9.42 4.73
CA GLU A 33 -8.01 10.20 4.79
C GLU A 33 -9.19 9.33 5.25
N SER A 34 -10.23 9.97 5.79
CA SER A 34 -11.42 9.25 6.26
C SER A 34 -12.19 8.60 5.10
N VAL A 35 -12.45 7.30 5.23
CA VAL A 35 -13.32 6.52 4.34
C VAL A 35 -14.53 6.05 5.13
N THR A 36 -15.73 6.26 4.58
CA THR A 36 -16.96 5.79 5.24
C THR A 36 -17.05 4.26 5.19
N LYS A 37 -17.80 3.66 6.11
CA LYS A 37 -18.05 2.20 6.10
C LYS A 37 -18.66 1.74 4.77
N GLN A 38 -19.57 2.53 4.20
CA GLN A 38 -20.19 2.21 2.92
C GLN A 38 -19.16 2.17 1.79
N GLN A 39 -18.36 3.24 1.64
CA GLN A 39 -17.27 3.28 0.65
C GLN A 39 -16.29 2.12 0.82
N TRP A 40 -15.98 1.76 2.07
CA TRP A 40 -15.14 0.62 2.36
C TRP A 40 -15.76 -0.68 1.82
N PHE A 41 -17.02 -0.98 2.12
CA PHE A 41 -17.70 -2.17 1.62
C PHE A 41 -17.92 -2.17 0.09
N ASP A 42 -18.19 -1.00 -0.48
CA ASP A 42 -18.34 -0.83 -1.92
C ASP A 42 -17.02 -1.21 -2.63
N LEU A 43 -15.88 -0.81 -2.09
CA LEU A 43 -14.57 -1.16 -2.63
C LEU A 43 -14.34 -2.67 -2.68
N PHE A 44 -14.70 -3.42 -1.63
CA PHE A 44 -14.63 -4.90 -1.67
C PHE A 44 -15.52 -5.47 -2.77
N SER A 45 -16.74 -4.95 -2.85
CA SER A 45 -17.77 -5.45 -3.78
C SER A 45 -17.37 -5.20 -5.23
N ASP A 46 -16.85 -4.00 -5.53
CA ASP A 46 -16.41 -3.62 -6.87
C ASP A 46 -15.13 -4.35 -7.29
N VAL A 47 -14.14 -4.51 -6.39
CA VAL A 47 -12.94 -5.32 -6.68
C VAL A 47 -13.34 -6.76 -7.00
N HIS A 48 -14.24 -7.34 -6.20
CA HIS A 48 -14.73 -8.70 -6.46
C HIS A 48 -15.48 -8.78 -7.80
N ALA A 49 -16.35 -7.82 -8.11
CA ALA A 49 -17.08 -7.78 -9.36
C ALA A 49 -16.14 -7.70 -10.57
N VAL A 50 -15.16 -6.81 -10.55
CA VAL A 50 -14.18 -6.69 -11.65
C VAL A 50 -13.35 -7.97 -11.79
N CYS A 51 -12.91 -8.59 -10.68
CA CYS A 51 -12.16 -9.84 -10.74
C CYS A 51 -12.98 -11.02 -11.30
N LEU A 52 -14.30 -11.00 -11.14
CA LEU A 52 -15.19 -12.07 -11.59
C LEU A 52 -15.66 -11.90 -13.05
N TRP A 53 -15.90 -10.64 -13.46
CA TRP A 53 -16.60 -10.33 -14.70
C TRP A 53 -15.73 -9.78 -15.83
N ASP A 54 -14.53 -9.26 -15.53
CA ASP A 54 -13.56 -8.83 -16.53
C ASP A 54 -12.33 -9.77 -16.50
N ASP A 55 -12.16 -10.55 -17.57
CA ASP A 55 -11.03 -11.50 -17.69
C ASP A 55 -9.66 -10.81 -17.58
N LYS A 56 -9.55 -9.53 -17.97
CA LYS A 56 -8.33 -8.71 -17.82
C LYS A 56 -8.38 -7.81 -16.59
N GLY A 57 -9.50 -7.77 -15.88
CA GLY A 57 -9.77 -6.93 -14.72
C GLY A 57 -8.71 -7.05 -13.63
N PRO A 58 -8.35 -8.26 -13.16
CA PRO A 58 -7.31 -8.43 -12.14
C PRO A 58 -5.97 -7.79 -12.53
N ALA A 59 -5.50 -8.03 -13.75
CA ALA A 59 -4.24 -7.46 -14.22
C ALA A 59 -4.30 -5.93 -14.33
N LYS A 60 -5.44 -5.38 -14.81
CA LYS A 60 -5.66 -3.93 -14.88
C LYS A 60 -5.70 -3.28 -13.50
N ILE A 61 -6.43 -3.86 -12.53
CA ILE A 61 -6.46 -3.37 -11.15
C ILE A 61 -5.04 -3.36 -10.57
N HIS A 62 -4.31 -4.46 -10.71
CA HIS A 62 -2.95 -4.55 -10.18
C HIS A 62 -2.01 -3.50 -10.79
N GLN A 63 -2.10 -3.29 -12.10
CA GLN A 63 -1.31 -2.27 -12.79
C GLN A 63 -1.68 -0.84 -12.35
N ALA A 64 -2.97 -0.53 -12.29
CA ALA A 64 -3.43 0.79 -11.86
C ALA A 64 -3.07 1.07 -10.39
N LEU A 65 -3.16 0.06 -9.52
CA LEU A 65 -2.74 0.15 -8.13
C LEU A 65 -1.24 0.41 -8.01
N LYS A 66 -0.42 -0.26 -8.83
CA LYS A 66 1.03 0.00 -8.92
C LYS A 66 1.33 1.44 -9.32
N GLU A 67 0.63 1.97 -10.31
CA GLU A 67 0.80 3.35 -10.78
C GLU A 67 0.44 4.37 -9.70
N ASP A 68 -0.72 4.21 -9.06
CA ASP A 68 -1.19 5.13 -8.00
C ASP A 68 -0.30 5.06 -6.75
N ILE A 69 0.16 3.87 -6.35
CA ILE A 69 1.12 3.70 -5.25
C ILE A 69 2.43 4.42 -5.58
N LEU A 70 2.96 4.22 -6.80
CA LEU A 70 4.20 4.85 -7.22
C LEU A 70 4.07 6.38 -7.26
N GLU A 71 2.95 6.92 -7.75
CA GLU A 71 2.70 8.36 -7.76
C GLU A 71 2.64 8.93 -6.34
N PHE A 72 1.92 8.26 -5.43
CA PHE A 72 1.86 8.66 -4.02
C PHE A 72 3.26 8.66 -3.37
N ILE A 73 4.05 7.61 -3.60
CA ILE A 73 5.39 7.48 -3.04
C ILE A 73 6.33 8.55 -3.60
N LYS A 74 6.25 8.90 -4.89
CA LYS A 74 7.02 10.02 -5.45
C LYS A 74 6.73 11.35 -4.76
N GLN A 75 5.46 11.58 -4.39
CA GLN A 75 5.10 12.78 -3.63
C GLN A 75 5.69 12.74 -2.21
N ALA A 76 5.66 11.59 -1.53
CA ALA A 76 6.30 11.42 -0.23
C ALA A 76 7.82 11.60 -0.31
N GLN A 77 8.46 11.04 -1.35
CA GLN A 77 9.88 11.20 -1.65
C GLN A 77 10.25 12.68 -1.79
N ALA A 78 9.49 13.45 -2.57
CA ALA A 78 9.74 14.88 -2.75
C ALA A 78 9.66 15.65 -1.41
N ARG A 79 8.72 15.30 -0.53
CA ARG A 79 8.62 15.90 0.82
C ARG A 79 9.84 15.55 1.67
N VAL A 80 10.24 14.28 1.73
CA VAL A 80 11.40 13.83 2.53
C VAL A 80 12.71 14.42 2.02
N LEU A 81 12.95 14.38 0.72
CA LEU A 81 14.21 14.85 0.10
C LEU A 81 14.31 16.37 -0.01
N SER A 82 13.25 17.12 0.32
CA SER A 82 13.32 18.58 0.43
C SER A 82 14.20 19.04 1.59
N HIS A 83 14.45 18.18 2.58
CA HIS A 83 15.27 18.48 3.75
C HIS A 83 16.74 18.17 3.49
N GLN A 84 17.59 19.20 3.55
CA GLN A 84 19.04 19.04 3.41
C GLN A 84 19.68 18.49 4.70
N ASP A 85 19.20 18.95 5.86
CA ASP A 85 19.67 18.50 7.18
C ASP A 85 19.23 17.06 7.49
N ASP A 86 20.16 16.24 7.98
CA ASP A 86 19.95 14.82 8.28
C ASP A 86 18.90 14.60 9.38
N THR A 87 18.85 15.47 10.39
CA THR A 87 17.91 15.35 11.50
C THR A 87 16.48 15.71 11.06
N ALA A 88 16.34 16.79 10.30
CA ALA A 88 15.07 17.18 9.69
C ALA A 88 14.57 16.12 8.69
N LEU A 89 15.48 15.56 7.88
CA LEU A 89 15.18 14.48 6.95
C LEU A 89 14.69 13.23 7.69
N LEU A 90 15.35 12.81 8.77
CA LEU A 90 14.92 11.68 9.59
C LEU A 90 13.50 11.91 10.14
N LYS A 91 13.23 13.08 10.72
CA LYS A 91 11.89 13.42 11.23
C LYS A 91 10.83 13.37 10.13
N ALA A 92 11.10 13.97 8.98
CA ALA A 92 10.19 13.97 7.83
C ALA A 92 9.94 12.54 7.32
N TYR A 93 10.99 11.73 7.20
CA TYR A 93 10.89 10.32 6.80
C TYR A 93 9.97 9.54 7.74
N ILE A 94 10.16 9.66 9.06
CA ILE A 94 9.39 8.90 10.05
C ILE A 94 7.91 9.28 10.03
N VAL A 95 7.59 10.55 9.79
CA VAL A 95 6.19 11.00 9.61
C VAL A 95 5.55 10.32 8.39
N GLU A 96 6.25 10.28 7.26
CA GLU A 96 5.71 9.65 6.04
C GLU A 96 5.67 8.12 6.17
N TRP A 97 6.72 7.50 6.75
CA TRP A 97 6.82 6.07 6.97
C TRP A 97 5.71 5.56 7.87
N ARG A 98 5.45 6.19 9.02
CA ARG A 98 4.41 5.73 9.95
C ARG A 98 3.01 5.75 9.33
N LYS A 99 2.71 6.79 8.54
CA LYS A 99 1.46 6.86 7.78
C LYS A 99 1.40 5.71 6.78
N PHE A 100 2.43 5.58 5.94
CA PHE A 100 2.47 4.57 4.89
C PHE A 100 2.44 3.13 5.42
N PHE A 101 3.23 2.83 6.45
CA PHE A 101 3.33 1.52 7.06
C PHE A 101 2.01 1.08 7.68
N THR A 102 1.26 1.99 8.33
CA THR A 102 -0.10 1.70 8.78
C THR A 102 -1.02 1.34 7.61
N GLN A 103 -0.89 2.04 6.49
CA GLN A 103 -1.69 1.76 5.30
C GLN A 103 -1.30 0.44 4.61
N CYS A 104 -0.07 -0.05 4.78
CA CYS A 104 0.34 -1.38 4.31
C CYS A 104 -0.48 -2.52 4.96
N ASP A 105 -1.08 -2.30 6.13
CA ASP A 105 -1.94 -3.29 6.79
C ASP A 105 -3.43 -3.11 6.46
N ILE A 106 -3.81 -1.93 5.97
CA ILE A 106 -5.20 -1.55 5.68
C ILE A 106 -5.52 -1.72 4.20
N LEU A 107 -4.72 -1.11 3.32
CA LEU A 107 -4.98 -1.05 1.88
C LEU A 107 -5.08 -2.43 1.22
N PRO A 108 -4.32 -3.46 1.60
CA PRO A 108 -4.48 -4.78 0.98
C PRO A 108 -5.82 -5.47 1.23
N LYS A 109 -6.54 -5.12 2.32
CA LYS A 109 -7.72 -5.89 2.75
C LYS A 109 -8.83 -5.94 1.68
N PRO A 110 -9.25 -4.82 1.04
CA PRO A 110 -10.23 -4.84 -0.05
C PRO A 110 -9.75 -5.57 -1.31
N PHE A 111 -8.44 -5.79 -1.46
CA PHE A 111 -7.84 -6.46 -2.61
C PHE A 111 -7.57 -7.95 -2.39
N CYS A 112 -8.06 -8.56 -1.30
CA CYS A 112 -7.87 -10.00 -1.07
C CYS A 112 -8.38 -10.87 -2.24
N GLN A 113 -9.49 -10.47 -2.89
CA GLN A 113 -10.02 -11.18 -4.05
C GLN A 113 -9.10 -11.06 -5.29
N LEU A 114 -8.42 -9.92 -5.45
CA LEU A 114 -7.42 -9.72 -6.49
C LEU A 114 -6.27 -10.72 -6.29
N GLU A 115 -5.76 -10.84 -5.08
CA GLU A 115 -4.66 -11.75 -4.75
C GLU A 115 -5.01 -13.20 -5.02
N ILE A 116 -6.19 -13.65 -4.60
CA ILE A 116 -6.70 -15.00 -4.88
C ILE A 116 -6.74 -15.26 -6.40
N THR A 117 -7.15 -14.25 -7.17
CA THR A 117 -7.26 -14.39 -8.63
C THR A 117 -5.89 -14.45 -9.31
N LEU A 118 -4.94 -13.62 -8.86
CA LEU A 118 -3.59 -13.55 -9.42
C LEU A 118 -2.70 -14.74 -9.04
N MET A 119 -2.84 -15.28 -7.83
CA MET A 119 -2.08 -16.46 -7.38
C MET A 119 -2.56 -17.77 -8.02
N GLY A 120 -3.72 -17.75 -8.68
CA GLY A 120 -4.34 -18.94 -9.26
C GLY A 120 -4.88 -19.90 -8.19
N LYS A 121 -5.67 -20.90 -8.62
CA LYS A 121 -6.32 -21.92 -7.77
C LYS A 121 -5.35 -22.90 -7.07
N GLN A 122 -4.15 -22.49 -6.64
CA GLN A 122 -3.37 -23.29 -5.70
C GLN A 122 -3.68 -22.86 -4.26
N GLY A 123 -4.74 -23.47 -3.71
CA GLY A 123 -4.93 -23.56 -2.26
C GLY A 123 -6.11 -22.78 -1.71
N SER A 124 -7.34 -23.26 -1.99
CA SER A 124 -8.61 -22.81 -1.40
C SER A 124 -8.71 -22.96 0.14
N ASN A 125 -7.60 -23.13 0.89
CA ASN A 125 -7.64 -23.37 2.34
C ASN A 125 -6.48 -22.75 3.14
N LYS A 126 -5.63 -21.88 2.56
CA LYS A 126 -4.71 -21.06 3.38
C LYS A 126 -5.39 -19.73 3.67
N LYS A 127 -5.62 -19.43 4.95
CA LYS A 127 -5.84 -18.04 5.40
C LYS A 127 -4.67 -17.24 4.84
N SER A 128 -4.92 -16.35 3.88
CA SER A 128 -3.89 -15.46 3.33
C SER A 128 -3.30 -14.67 4.48
N ASN A 129 -2.06 -14.98 4.85
CA ASN A 129 -1.36 -14.18 5.85
C ASN A 129 -1.12 -12.80 5.22
N VAL A 130 -1.31 -11.72 5.98
CA VAL A 130 -1.10 -10.34 5.48
C VAL A 130 0.36 -10.16 5.02
N GLU A 131 1.28 -10.91 5.60
CA GLU A 131 2.69 -10.98 5.21
C GLU A 131 2.92 -11.50 3.77
N ASP A 132 2.03 -12.35 3.25
CA ASP A 132 2.11 -12.91 1.89
C ASP A 132 1.34 -12.08 0.86
N SER A 133 0.78 -10.94 1.27
CA SER A 133 -0.04 -10.07 0.41
C SER A 133 0.78 -9.49 -0.75
N ILE A 134 0.31 -9.72 -1.98
CA ILE A 134 0.89 -9.15 -3.19
C ILE A 134 0.83 -7.62 -3.13
N VAL A 135 -0.30 -7.06 -2.65
CA VAL A 135 -0.46 -5.60 -2.55
C VAL A 135 0.46 -5.03 -1.49
N ARG A 136 0.56 -5.66 -0.31
CA ARG A 136 1.48 -5.21 0.74
C ARG A 136 2.93 -5.25 0.27
N LYS A 137 3.31 -6.35 -0.38
CA LYS A 137 4.66 -6.50 -0.95
C LYS A 137 4.95 -5.41 -1.98
N LEU A 138 4.04 -5.17 -2.92
CA LEU A 138 4.16 -4.10 -3.91
C LEU A 138 4.38 -2.73 -3.25
N MET A 139 3.62 -2.41 -2.20
CA MET A 139 3.76 -1.16 -1.45
C MET A 139 5.16 -1.03 -0.83
N LEU A 140 5.60 -2.05 -0.09
CA LEU A 140 6.89 -2.05 0.60
C LEU A 140 8.08 -2.03 -0.37
N ASP A 141 8.04 -2.82 -1.44
CA ASP A 141 9.08 -2.87 -2.46
C ASP A 141 9.20 -1.50 -3.16
N THR A 142 8.06 -0.89 -3.54
CA THR A 142 8.06 0.42 -4.21
C THR A 142 8.59 1.53 -3.27
N TRP A 143 8.26 1.47 -1.99
CA TRP A 143 8.77 2.42 -0.98
C TRP A 143 10.28 2.27 -0.80
N ASN A 144 10.75 1.03 -0.74
CA ASN A 144 12.17 0.73 -0.62
C ASN A 144 12.97 1.26 -1.81
N GLU A 145 12.54 0.93 -3.03
CA GLU A 145 13.21 1.35 -4.26
C GLU A 145 13.18 2.88 -4.45
N SER A 146 12.07 3.53 -4.11
CA SER A 146 11.90 4.97 -4.39
C SER A 146 12.53 5.86 -3.32
N ILE A 147 12.43 5.49 -2.05
CA ILE A 147 12.83 6.34 -0.92
C ILE A 147 13.94 5.68 -0.11
N PHE A 148 13.63 4.57 0.57
CA PHE A 148 14.46 4.09 1.67
C PHE A 148 15.87 3.70 1.22
N SER A 149 16.01 2.95 0.13
CA SER A 149 17.32 2.51 -0.38
C SER A 149 18.29 3.66 -0.66
N ASN A 150 17.76 4.84 -1.04
CA ASN A 150 18.54 6.03 -1.37
C ASN A 150 19.07 6.77 -0.12
N ILE A 151 18.38 6.66 1.02
CA ILE A 151 18.69 7.42 2.24
C ILE A 151 18.98 6.56 3.48
N LYS A 152 18.91 5.22 3.37
CA LYS A 152 19.05 4.28 4.50
C LYS A 152 20.28 4.52 5.38
N ASN A 153 21.43 4.83 4.77
CA ASN A 153 22.67 5.08 5.51
C ASN A 153 22.56 6.37 6.34
N ARG A 154 22.03 7.46 5.74
CA ARG A 154 21.81 8.73 6.45
C ARG A 154 20.82 8.58 7.60
N LEU A 155 19.74 7.81 7.39
CA LEU A 155 18.75 7.50 8.42
C LEU A 155 19.38 6.70 9.57
N GLN A 156 20.16 5.66 9.25
CA GLN A 156 20.85 4.84 10.23
C GLN A 156 21.86 5.66 11.04
N ASP A 157 22.71 6.45 10.39
CA ASP A 157 23.70 7.28 11.07
C ASP A 157 23.04 8.28 12.01
N SER A 158 21.93 8.89 11.58
CA SER A 158 21.14 9.82 12.40
C SER A 158 20.50 9.12 13.60
N ALA A 159 19.92 7.94 13.40
CA ALA A 159 19.35 7.13 14.49
C ALA A 159 20.42 6.70 15.50
N MET A 160 21.61 6.30 15.04
CA MET A 160 22.72 5.93 15.93
C MET A 160 23.23 7.11 16.76
N LYS A 161 23.29 8.31 16.18
CA LYS A 161 23.61 9.54 16.92
C LYS A 161 22.60 9.82 18.04
N LEU A 162 21.30 9.64 17.77
CA LEU A 162 20.26 9.81 18.79
C LEU A 162 20.41 8.81 19.94
N VAL A 163 20.65 7.53 19.64
CA VAL A 163 20.90 6.50 20.67
C VAL A 163 22.15 6.82 21.50
N HIS A 164 23.20 7.36 20.88
CA HIS A 164 24.39 7.78 21.62
C HIS A 164 24.10 8.97 22.55
N ALA A 165 23.39 9.99 22.07
CA ALA A 165 22.98 11.13 22.88
C ALA A 165 22.10 10.72 24.06
N GLU A 166 21.19 9.76 23.88
CA GLU A 166 20.39 9.19 24.97
C GLU A 166 21.23 8.54 26.06
N ARG A 167 22.29 7.83 25.69
CA ARG A 167 23.25 7.27 26.67
C ARG A 167 24.00 8.34 27.46
N LEU A 168 24.10 9.56 26.92
CA LEU A 168 24.68 10.73 27.58
C LEU A 168 23.64 11.53 28.39
N GLY A 169 22.37 11.09 28.42
CA GLY A 169 21.30 11.67 29.23
C GLY A 169 20.34 12.59 28.46
N GLU A 170 20.46 12.70 27.13
CA GLU A 170 19.54 13.49 26.32
C GLU A 170 18.28 12.70 25.96
N ALA A 171 17.10 13.23 26.29
CA ALA A 171 15.84 12.62 25.88
C ALA A 171 15.55 12.90 24.39
N PHE A 172 15.07 11.89 23.67
CA PHE A 172 14.59 12.03 22.29
C PHE A 172 13.32 11.22 22.04
N ASP A 173 12.64 11.47 20.91
CA ASP A 173 11.49 10.66 20.49
C ASP A 173 11.94 9.29 19.96
N SER A 174 11.67 8.24 20.74
CA SER A 174 12.04 6.84 20.41
C SER A 174 11.49 6.37 19.06
N GLN A 175 10.41 6.98 18.56
CA GLN A 175 9.85 6.66 17.24
C GLN A 175 10.82 6.94 16.10
N LEU A 176 11.78 7.86 16.29
CA LEU A 176 12.81 8.15 15.28
C LEU A 176 13.74 6.96 15.06
N VAL A 177 14.04 6.18 16.10
CA VAL A 177 14.87 4.98 15.99
C VAL A 177 14.03 3.76 15.63
N ILE A 178 12.84 3.62 16.24
CA ILE A 178 11.92 2.51 15.97
C ILE A 178 11.51 2.50 14.49
N GLY A 179 11.12 3.64 13.92
CA GLY A 179 10.69 3.68 12.52
C GLY A 179 11.81 3.36 11.54
N VAL A 180 13.06 3.76 11.82
CA VAL A 180 14.22 3.34 11.00
C VAL A 180 14.41 1.83 11.10
N ARG A 181 14.31 1.25 12.29
CA ARG A 181 14.40 -0.21 12.48
C ARG A 181 13.30 -0.97 11.73
N GLU A 182 12.06 -0.48 11.78
CA GLU A 182 10.92 -1.09 11.07
C GLU A 182 11.05 -0.99 9.54
N SER A 183 11.88 -0.08 9.04
CA SER A 183 12.11 0.10 7.60
C SER A 183 13.14 -0.89 7.03
N TYR A 184 13.92 -1.55 7.89
CA TYR A 184 14.91 -2.57 7.54
C TYR A 184 14.30 -3.96 7.51
#